data_AF-A0A9N7Z7H9-F1
#
_entry.id   AF-A0A9N7Z7H9-F1
#
_cell.length_a   1.000
_cell.length_b   1.000
_cell.length_c   1.000
_cell.angle_alpha   90.00
_cell.angle_beta   90.00
_cell.angle_gamma   90.00
#
_symmetry.space_group_name_H-M   'P 1'
#
loop_
_entity.id
_entity.type
_entity.pdbx_description
1 polymer ?
#
loop_
_entity_poly.entity_id
_entity_poly.type
_entity_poly.pdbx_seq_one_letter_code
_entity_poly.pdbx_strand_id
1 'polypeptide(L)'
;MNIFMSLTKNVIFTTRRWLTDIFLVFDKNKTKRLEYQEVAPALKAAGITVDDLVMQLVGLRYTEPDMTISYPGFLYLVMKLESMIQKFQAYDVAGMGTIAVSYRRWLHLTMYN
;
A
#
# COMPACT_ATOMS: atom_id res chain seq x y z
N MET A 1 11.00 28.67 -2.04
CA MET A 1 10.09 27.50 -2.03
C MET A 1 10.53 26.60 -0.88
N ASN A 2 9.68 26.43 0.12
CA ASN A 2 10.04 26.28 1.54
C ASN A 2 10.88 25.04 1.92
N ILE A 3 12.01 25.32 2.58
CA ILE A 3 12.87 24.37 3.32
C ILE A 3 12.17 23.84 4.60
N PHE A 4 10.99 24.36 4.93
CA PHE A 4 10.16 23.91 6.06
C PHE A 4 9.34 22.63 5.82
N MET A 5 9.43 22.00 4.63
CA MET A 5 8.69 20.76 4.32
C MET A 5 9.46 19.47 4.66
N SER A 6 10.51 19.55 5.49
CA SER A 6 11.49 18.46 5.68
C SER A 6 11.41 17.72 7.03
N LEU A 7 10.55 18.08 7.99
CA LEU A 7 10.64 17.47 9.34
C LEU A 7 9.33 16.96 9.98
N THR A 8 8.23 16.80 9.23
CA THR A 8 6.99 16.19 9.76
C THR A 8 6.41 15.02 8.97
N LYS A 9 7.09 14.53 7.91
CA LYS A 9 6.56 13.42 7.09
C LYS A 9 6.98 12.01 7.54
N ASN A 10 7.76 11.85 8.62
CA ASN A 10 8.48 10.59 8.89
C ASN A 10 8.26 9.96 10.29
N VAL A 11 7.17 10.22 11.02
CA VAL A 11 6.98 9.64 12.38
C VAL A 11 5.65 8.91 12.61
N ILE A 12 4.64 9.02 11.73
CA ILE A 12 3.33 8.36 11.90
C ILE A 12 3.13 7.34 10.78
N PHE A 13 3.93 6.27 10.80
CA PHE A 13 3.58 5.03 10.09
C PHE A 13 2.13 4.69 10.43
N THR A 14 1.34 4.36 9.40
CA THR A 14 -0.05 3.94 9.44
C THR A 14 -0.34 3.05 10.67
N THR A 15 -0.80 3.65 11.77
CA THR A 15 -0.96 2.90 13.02
C THR A 15 -2.05 1.85 12.77
N ARG A 16 -1.89 0.62 13.28
CA ARG A 16 -2.92 -0.43 13.09
C ARG A 16 -4.32 0.09 13.37
N ARG A 17 -4.47 0.93 14.40
CA ARG A 17 -5.71 1.61 14.76
C ARG A 17 -6.27 2.49 13.64
N TRP A 18 -5.43 3.31 13.01
CA TRP A 18 -5.84 4.16 11.90
C TRP A 18 -6.26 3.33 10.68
N LEU A 19 -5.56 2.23 10.39
CA LEU A 19 -5.98 1.30 9.33
C LEU A 19 -7.27 0.55 9.69
N THR A 20 -7.50 0.26 10.98
CA THR A 20 -8.80 -0.24 11.46
C THR A 20 -9.89 0.77 11.19
N ASP A 21 -9.68 2.04 11.53
CA ASP A 21 -10.67 3.10 11.34
C ASP A 21 -11.01 3.26 9.84
N ILE A 22 -10.00 3.25 8.96
CA ILE A 22 -10.21 3.23 7.50
C ILE A 22 -11.02 2.01 7.10
N PHE A 23 -10.61 0.81 7.50
CA PHE A 23 -11.31 -0.42 7.14
C PHE A 23 -12.79 -0.36 7.54
N LEU A 24 -13.10 0.10 8.75
CA LEU A 24 -14.48 0.21 9.24
C LEU A 24 -15.29 1.29 8.52
N VAL A 25 -14.66 2.38 8.06
CA VAL A 25 -15.33 3.41 7.26
C VAL A 25 -15.72 2.88 5.87
N PHE A 26 -14.88 2.01 5.30
CA PHE A 26 -15.10 1.45 3.96
C PHE A 26 -15.91 0.16 3.95
N ASP A 27 -15.98 -0.60 5.05
CA ASP A 27 -16.89 -1.74 5.24
C ASP A 27 -18.34 -1.25 5.47
N LYS A 28 -18.96 -0.72 4.41
CA LYS A 28 -20.27 -0.04 4.49
C LYS A 28 -21.40 -0.98 4.90
N ASN A 29 -21.32 -2.23 4.46
CA ASN A 29 -22.31 -3.27 4.74
C ASN A 29 -22.06 -3.97 6.08
N LYS A 30 -20.98 -3.63 6.81
CA LYS A 30 -20.60 -4.19 8.11
C LYS A 30 -20.39 -5.71 8.06
N THR A 31 -19.94 -6.22 6.92
CA THR A 31 -19.65 -7.65 6.72
C THR A 31 -18.33 -8.07 7.35
N LYS A 32 -17.53 -7.13 7.86
CA LYS A 32 -16.15 -7.31 8.33
C LYS A 32 -15.20 -7.72 7.20
N ARG A 33 -15.57 -7.39 5.96
CA ARG A 33 -14.81 -7.63 4.73
C ARG A 33 -14.99 -6.41 3.83
N LEU A 34 -13.97 -6.09 3.04
CA LEU A 34 -14.08 -5.08 2.00
C LEU A 34 -14.40 -5.77 0.69
N GLU A 35 -15.41 -5.30 -0.02
CA GLU A 35 -15.62 -5.70 -1.41
C GLU A 35 -14.48 -5.15 -2.28
N TYR A 36 -14.11 -5.85 -3.36
CA TYR A 36 -13.02 -5.42 -4.26
C TYR A 36 -13.11 -3.95 -4.68
N GLN A 37 -14.32 -3.45 -4.93
CA GLN A 37 -14.57 -2.05 -5.32
C GLN A 37 -14.30 -1.04 -4.19
N GLU A 38 -14.33 -1.46 -2.93
CA GLU A 38 -14.07 -0.64 -1.75
C GLU A 38 -12.58 -0.55 -1.42
N VAL A 39 -11.76 -1.44 -1.99
CA VAL A 39 -10.32 -1.52 -1.69
C VAL A 39 -9.55 -0.31 -2.23
N ALA A 40 -9.74 0.06 -3.49
CA ALA A 40 -9.05 1.22 -4.09
C ALA A 40 -9.29 2.53 -3.30
N PRO A 41 -10.54 2.91 -2.95
CA PRO A 41 -10.75 4.11 -2.16
C PRO A 41 -10.23 3.98 -0.72
N ALA A 42 -10.23 2.78 -0.12
CA ALA A 42 -9.60 2.54 1.18
C ALA A 42 -8.07 2.72 1.14
N LEU A 43 -7.40 2.23 0.09
CA LEU A 43 -5.97 2.45 -0.15
C LEU A 43 -5.67 3.94 -0.32
N LYS A 44 -6.51 4.66 -1.07
CA LYS A 44 -6.36 6.11 -1.26
C LYS A 44 -6.49 6.87 0.06
N ALA A 45 -7.44 6.50 0.91
CA ALA A 45 -7.55 7.04 2.27
C ALA A 45 -6.33 6.68 3.14
N ALA A 46 -5.71 5.53 2.88
CA ALA A 46 -4.45 5.12 3.49
C ALA A 46 -3.21 5.85 2.91
N GLY A 47 -3.38 6.79 1.98
CA GLY A 47 -2.30 7.55 1.34
C GLY A 47 -1.61 6.82 0.18
N ILE A 48 -2.14 5.68 -0.25
CA ILE A 48 -1.60 4.86 -1.34
C ILE A 48 -2.49 5.02 -2.57
N THR A 49 -1.91 5.48 -3.68
CA THR A 49 -2.59 5.53 -4.98
C THR A 49 -2.07 4.41 -5.86
N VAL A 50 -2.99 3.66 -6.47
CA VAL A 50 -2.70 2.55 -7.38
C VAL A 50 -3.51 2.74 -8.67
N ASP A 51 -2.97 2.26 -9.78
CA ASP A 51 -3.67 2.24 -11.06
C ASP A 51 -4.51 0.97 -11.23
N ASP A 52 -5.23 0.88 -12.34
CA ASP A 52 -6.12 -0.24 -12.65
C ASP A 52 -5.37 -1.58 -12.75
N LEU A 53 -4.14 -1.57 -13.29
CA LEU A 53 -3.33 -2.77 -13.44
C LEU A 53 -2.93 -3.30 -12.06
N VAL A 54 -2.44 -2.44 -11.17
CA VAL A 54 -2.09 -2.82 -9.81
C VAL A 54 -3.33 -3.28 -9.05
N MET A 55 -4.48 -2.64 -9.22
CA MET A 55 -5.73 -3.10 -8.61
C MET A 55 -6.16 -4.48 -9.08
N GLN A 56 -6.02 -4.80 -10.38
CA GLN A 56 -6.29 -6.15 -10.88
C GLN A 56 -5.38 -7.20 -10.22
N LEU A 57 -4.09 -6.89 -10.05
CA LEU A 57 -3.16 -7.77 -9.34
C LEU A 57 -3.50 -7.90 -7.85
N VAL A 58 -3.99 -6.82 -7.21
CA VAL A 58 -4.52 -6.87 -5.85
C VAL A 58 -5.70 -7.82 -5.75
N GLY A 59 -6.63 -7.74 -6.72
CA GLY A 59 -7.75 -8.67 -6.85
C GLY A 59 -7.26 -10.11 -6.85
N LEU A 60 -6.41 -10.46 -7.82
CA LEU A 60 -5.89 -11.82 -7.99
C LEU A 60 -5.16 -12.38 -6.76
N ARG A 61 -4.48 -11.53 -5.99
CA ARG A 61 -3.59 -11.98 -4.91
C ARG A 61 -4.20 -11.91 -3.51
N TYR A 62 -5.08 -10.95 -3.24
CA TYR A 62 -5.53 -10.63 -1.88
C TYR A 62 -7.04 -10.80 -1.67
N THR A 63 -7.83 -10.99 -2.73
CA THR A 63 -9.25 -11.32 -2.55
C THR A 63 -9.45 -12.81 -2.34
N GLU A 64 -10.61 -13.11 -1.78
CA GLU A 64 -11.11 -14.47 -1.62
C GLU A 64 -12.06 -14.81 -2.79
N PRO A 65 -12.58 -16.05 -2.89
CA PRO A 65 -13.40 -16.45 -4.04
C PRO A 65 -14.66 -15.58 -4.25
N ASP A 66 -15.14 -14.91 -3.20
CA ASP A 66 -16.26 -13.99 -3.23
C ASP A 66 -15.88 -12.54 -3.58
N MET A 67 -14.64 -12.31 -4.06
CA MET A 67 -14.11 -10.99 -4.41
C MET A 67 -14.00 -10.01 -3.23
N THR A 68 -13.92 -10.53 -2.00
CA THR A 68 -13.74 -9.70 -0.81
C THR A 68 -12.34 -9.83 -0.21
N ILE A 69 -11.91 -8.84 0.55
CA ILE A 69 -10.67 -8.83 1.34
C ILE A 69 -11.02 -8.79 2.83
N SER A 70 -10.49 -9.75 3.59
CA SER A 70 -10.63 -9.77 5.05
C SER A 70 -9.78 -8.69 5.72
N TYR A 71 -10.11 -8.29 6.95
CA TYR A 71 -9.32 -7.30 7.69
C TYR A 71 -7.81 -7.64 7.80
N PRO A 72 -7.40 -8.87 8.16
CA PRO A 72 -5.97 -9.23 8.13
C PRO A 72 -5.36 -9.14 6.73
N GLY A 73 -6.11 -9.50 5.70
CA GLY A 73 -5.69 -9.37 4.30
C GLY A 73 -5.46 -7.91 3.89
N PHE A 74 -6.35 -7.01 4.30
CA PHE A 74 -6.23 -5.57 4.06
C PHE A 74 -5.02 -4.98 4.77
N LEU A 75 -4.81 -5.30 6.06
CA LEU A 75 -3.61 -4.86 6.78
C LEU A 75 -2.33 -5.34 6.10
N TYR A 76 -2.28 -6.62 5.72
CA TYR A 76 -1.12 -7.18 5.05
C TYR A 76 -0.86 -6.52 3.70
N LEU A 77 -1.91 -6.27 2.90
CA LEU A 77 -1.83 -5.55 1.63
C LEU A 77 -1.23 -4.15 1.81
N VAL A 78 -1.76 -3.36 2.75
CA VAL A 78 -1.28 -1.99 3.01
C VAL A 78 0.17 -1.99 3.47
N MET A 79 0.51 -2.84 4.45
CA MET A 79 1.89 -2.95 4.95
C MET A 79 2.86 -3.39 3.86
N LYS A 80 2.44 -4.30 2.96
CA LYS A 80 3.27 -4.75 1.85
C LYS A 80 3.48 -3.65 0.82
N LEU A 81 2.44 -2.93 0.43
CA LEU A 81 2.52 -1.81 -0.50
C LEU A 81 3.39 -0.70 0.07
N GLU A 82 3.16 -0.29 1.31
CA GLU A 82 3.95 0.74 2.01
C GLU A 82 5.44 0.37 2.04
N SER A 83 5.77 -0.86 2.44
CA SER A 83 7.15 -1.35 2.47
C SER A 83 7.82 -1.28 1.10
N MET A 84 7.13 -1.71 0.03
CA MET A 84 7.69 -1.71 -1.32
C MET A 84 7.82 -0.29 -1.90
N ILE A 85 6.87 0.60 -1.61
CA ILE A 85 6.93 2.02 -2.01
C ILE A 85 8.12 2.71 -1.32
N GLN A 86 8.28 2.53 -0.01
CA GLN A 86 9.40 3.10 0.74
C GLN A 86 10.75 2.57 0.24
N LYS A 87 10.84 1.26 -0.04
CA LYS A 87 12.04 0.66 -0.66
C LYS A 87 12.32 1.32 -1.99
N PHE A 88 11.33 1.43 -2.88
CA PHE A 88 11.52 2.09 -4.17
C PHE A 88 12.00 3.55 -4.03
N GLN A 89 11.35 4.33 -3.17
CA GLN A 89 11.73 5.74 -2.90
C GLN A 89 13.14 5.89 -2.35
N ALA A 90 13.63 4.92 -1.57
CA ALA A 90 15.00 4.92 -1.09
C ALA A 90 16.04 4.75 -2.21
N TYR A 91 15.67 4.10 -3.33
CA TYR A 91 16.51 3.97 -4.52
C TYR A 91 16.27 5.09 -5.55
N ASP A 92 15.06 5.63 -5.64
CA ASP A 92 14.70 6.75 -6.53
C ASP A 92 15.05 8.11 -5.93
N VAL A 93 16.33 8.30 -5.58
CA VAL A 93 16.82 9.53 -4.93
C VAL A 93 16.57 10.79 -5.78
N ALA A 94 16.57 10.63 -7.11
CA ALA A 94 16.32 11.72 -8.06
C ALA A 94 14.83 12.01 -8.29
N GLY A 95 13.91 11.16 -7.79
CA GLY A 95 12.47 11.32 -7.94
C GLY A 95 12.00 11.21 -9.40
N MET A 96 12.66 10.37 -10.20
CA MET A 96 12.34 10.21 -11.63
C MET A 96 11.20 9.21 -11.86
N GLY A 97 10.74 8.51 -10.83
CA GLY A 97 9.75 7.44 -10.95
C GLY A 97 10.30 6.18 -11.61
N THR A 98 11.62 6.09 -11.79
CA THR A 98 12.31 4.93 -12.37
C THR A 98 13.64 4.71 -11.65
N ILE A 99 14.04 3.45 -11.48
CA ILE A 99 15.31 3.08 -10.84
C ILE A 99 16.10 2.13 -11.74
N ALA A 100 17.42 2.32 -11.82
CA ALA A 100 18.33 1.38 -12.45
C ALA A 100 18.91 0.43 -11.39
N VAL A 101 18.67 -0.87 -11.55
CA VAL A 101 19.13 -1.90 -10.60
C VAL A 101 19.94 -2.97 -11.33
N SER A 102 21.02 -3.42 -10.71
CA SER A 102 21.74 -4.60 -11.19
C SER A 102 20.99 -5.88 -10.84
N TYR A 103 21.23 -6.97 -11.57
CA TYR A 103 20.62 -8.28 -11.30
C TYR A 103 20.73 -8.70 -9.82
N ARG A 104 21.92 -8.57 -9.22
CA ARG A 104 22.14 -8.91 -7.81
C ARG A 104 21.29 -8.05 -6.87
N ARG A 105 21.17 -6.75 -7.14
CA ARG A 105 20.34 -5.83 -6.34
C ARG A 105 18.86 -6.16 -6.50
N TRP A 106 18.42 -6.50 -7.72
CA TRP A 106 17.04 -6.93 -7.97
C TRP A 106 16.65 -8.17 -7.16
N LEU A 107 17.50 -9.20 -7.14
CA LEU A 107 17.27 -10.38 -6.33
C LEU A 107 17.20 -10.05 -4.84
N HIS A 108 18.11 -9.20 -4.34
CA HIS A 108 18.08 -8.77 -2.94
C HIS A 108 16.77 -8.04 -2.59
N LEU A 109 16.29 -7.16 -3.47
CA LEU A 109 15.08 -6.38 -3.24
C LEU A 109 13.80 -7.23 -3.18
N THR A 110 13.74 -8.28 -4.00
CA THR A 110 12.52 -9.07 -4.19
C THR A 110 12.44 -10.31 -3.31
N MET A 111 13.57 -10.92 -2.95
CA MET A 111 13.60 -12.23 -2.28
C MET A 111 14.01 -12.19 -0.80
N TYR A 112 14.83 -11.21 -0.38
CA TYR A 112 15.55 -11.28 0.91
C TYR A 112 15.18 -10.15 1.87
N ASN A 113 13.95 -9.63 1.80
CA ASN A 113 13.55 -8.36 2.39
C ASN A 113 12.17 -8.37 3.06
#